data_AF-A1S8Z9-F1
#
_entry.id   AF-A1S8Z9-F1
#
_cell.length_a   1.000
_cell.length_b   1.000
_cell.length_c   1.000
_cell.angle_alpha   90.00
_cell.angle_beta   90.00
_cell.angle_gamma   90.00
#
_symmetry.space_group_name_H-M   'P 1'
#
loop_
_entity.id
_entity.type
_entity.pdbx_description
1 polymer ?
#
loop_
_entity_poly.entity_id
_entity_poly.type
_entity_poly.pdbx_seq_one_letter_code
_entity_poly.pdbx_strand_id
1 'polypeptide(L)' 'MPLTNAKSWSQMCDKQARLIENMRSHFPERHQPLTELGRYWRELKRQIDCGDVPRPNQVK' A
#
# COMPACT_ATOMS: atom_id res chain seq x y z
N MET A 1 0.03 -8.28 -21.16
CA MET A 1 1.31 -7.51 -21.12
C MET A 1 1.92 -7.70 -19.76
N PRO A 2 3.14 -8.23 -19.62
CA PRO A 2 3.83 -8.17 -18.34
C PRO A 2 4.11 -6.70 -18.06
N LEU A 3 3.57 -6.17 -16.96
CA LEU A 3 3.86 -4.82 -16.52
C LEU A 3 5.38 -4.74 -16.24
N THR A 4 6.14 -4.17 -17.18
CA THR A 4 7.61 -4.07 -17.10
C THR A 4 8.09 -3.30 -15.86
N ASN A 5 7.18 -2.55 -15.23
CA ASN A 5 7.39 -1.80 -14.00
C ASN A 5 6.73 -2.41 -12.75
N ALA A 6 6.03 -3.56 -12.83
CA ALA A 6 5.31 -4.16 -11.70
C ALA A 6 6.22 -4.40 -10.49
N LYS A 7 7.45 -4.88 -10.72
CA LYS A 7 8.43 -5.08 -9.64
C LYS A 7 8.78 -3.77 -8.92
N SER A 8 8.98 -2.69 -9.66
CA SER A 8 9.27 -1.37 -9.09
C SER A 8 8.08 -0.83 -8.31
N TRP A 9 6.87 -0.99 -8.83
CA TRP A 9 5.64 -0.59 -8.14
C TRP A 9 5.38 -1.41 -6.87
N SER A 10 5.60 -2.73 -6.91
CA SER A 10 5.50 -3.61 -5.75
C SER A 10 6.47 -3.19 -4.64
N GLN A 11 7.73 -2.89 -5.00
CA GLN A 11 8.73 -2.36 -4.05
C GLN A 11 8.32 -1.01 -3.47
N MET A 12 7.72 -0.12 -4.28
CA MET A 12 7.24 1.18 -3.80
C MET A 12 6.09 1.02 -2.80
N CYS A 13 5.13 0.13 -3.09
CA CYS A 13 4.03 -0.17 -2.20
C CYS A 13 4.50 -0.73 -0.86
N ASP A 14 5.50 -1.62 -0.87
CA ASP A 14 6.11 -2.15 0.36
C ASP A 14 6.78 -1.05 1.19
N LYS A 15 7.54 -0.15 0.55
CA LYS A 15 8.18 0.99 1.22
C LYS A 15 7.16 1.92 1.87
N GLN A 16 6.07 2.23 1.17
CA GLN A 16 5.01 3.10 1.68
C GLN A 16 4.27 2.45 2.86
N ALA A 17 3.94 1.17 2.78
CA ALA A 17 3.31 0.45 3.89
C ALA A 17 4.18 0.51 5.17
N ARG A 18 5.48 0.21 5.05
CA ARG A 18 6.42 0.30 6.18
C ARG A 18 6.54 1.70 6.75
N LEU A 19 6.58 2.73 5.89
CA LEU A 19 6.62 4.12 6.33
C LEU A 19 5.38 4.47 7.18
N ILE A 20 4.20 4.08 6.71
CA ILE A 20 2.94 4.36 7.41
C ILE A 20 2.85 3.59 8.74
N GLU A 21 3.32 2.34 8.77
CA GLU A 21 3.41 1.58 10.02
C GLU A 21 4.33 2.23 11.05
N ASN A 22 5.47 2.77 10.59
CA ASN A 22 6.36 3.55 11.45
C ASN A 22 5.71 4.87 11.89
N MET A 23 4.96 5.56 11.03
CA MET A 23 4.23 6.77 11.43
C MET A 23 3.17 6.45 12.49
N ARG A 24 2.50 5.30 12.36
CA ARG A 24 1.46 4.86 13.29
C ARG A 24 1.96 4.75 14.73
N SER A 25 3.22 4.38 14.96
CA SER A 25 3.79 4.32 16.31
C SER A 25 4.05 5.70 16.93
N HIS A 26 4.15 6.75 16.11
CA HIS A 26 4.43 8.12 16.55
C HIS A 26 3.16 8.98 16.66
N PHE A 27 2.07 8.58 16.00
CA PHE A 27 0.80 9.32 15.95
C PHE A 27 -0.37 8.42 16.42
N PRO A 28 -0.48 8.11 17.73
CA PRO A 28 -1.53 7.24 18.25
C PRO A 28 -2.95 7.77 17.97
N GLU A 29 -3.12 9.10 17.91
CA GLU A 29 -4.38 9.76 17.55
C GLU A 29 -4.81 9.51 16.10
N ARG A 30 -3.87 9.09 15.24
CA ARG A 30 -4.11 8.71 13.83
C ARG A 30 -3.99 7.20 13.61
N HIS A 31 -4.03 6.40 14.67
CA HIS A 31 -3.75 4.97 14.59
C HIS A 31 -4.66 4.24 13.59
N GLN A 32 -5.98 4.49 13.64
CA GLN A 32 -6.94 3.85 12.75
C GLN A 32 -6.75 4.28 11.28
N PRO A 33 -6.75 5.59 10.93
CA PRO A 33 -6.49 6.02 9.56
C PRO A 33 -5.17 5.51 8.98
N LEU A 34 -4.10 5.49 9.79
CA LEU A 34 -2.79 4.97 9.35
C LEU A 34 -2.81 3.44 9.20
N THR A 35 -3.56 2.72 10.02
CA THR A 35 -3.75 1.27 9.86
C THR A 35 -4.47 0.96 8.54
N GLU A 36 -5.54 1.69 8.22
CA GLU A 36 -6.30 1.53 6.98
C GLU A 36 -5.44 1.87 5.75
N LEU A 37 -4.68 2.96 5.81
CA LEU A 37 -3.77 3.36 4.73
C LEU A 37 -2.65 2.34 4.52
N GLY A 38 -2.05 1.81 5.60
CA GLY A 38 -1.06 0.74 5.51
C GLY A 38 -1.63 -0.54 4.88
N ARG A 39 -2.87 -0.91 5.25
CA ARG A 39 -3.59 -2.04 4.63
C ARG A 39 -3.80 -1.83 3.13
N TYR A 40 -4.16 -0.61 2.72
CA TYR A 40 -4.34 -0.27 1.30
C TYR A 40 -3.07 -0.47 0.50
N TRP A 41 -1.91 0.02 0.97
CA TRP A 41 -0.64 -0.17 0.26
C TRP A 41 -0.25 -1.65 0.12
N ARG A 42 -0.51 -2.47 1.14
CA ARG A 42 -0.26 -3.91 1.06
C ARG A 42 -1.20 -4.62 0.07
N GLU A 43 -2.46 -4.21 0.02
CA GLU A 43 -3.42 -4.73 -0.95
C GLU A 43 -3.06 -4.33 -2.38
N LEU A 44 -2.61 -3.08 -2.58
CA LEU A 44 -2.09 -2.59 -3.85
C LEU A 44 -0.89 -3.41 -4.32
N LYS A 45 0.06 -3.68 -3.40
CA LYS A 45 1.20 -4.56 -3.67
C LYS A 45 0.74 -5.95 -4.11
N ARG A 46 -0.23 -6.54 -3.41
CA ARG A 46 -0.79 -7.87 -3.75
C ARG A 46 -1.38 -7.88 -5.16
N GLN A 47 -2.16 -6.87 -5.52
CA GLN A 47 -2.73 -6.74 -6.87
C GLN A 47 -1.62 -6.67 -7.94
N ILE A 48 -0.60 -5.84 -7.71
CA ILE A 48 0.54 -5.73 -8.63
C ILE A 48 1.31 -7.06 -8.76
N ASP A 49 1.55 -7.75 -7.64
CA ASP A 49 2.26 -9.04 -7.62
C ASP A 49 1.46 -10.15 -8.33
N CYS A 50 0.12 -10.10 -8.28
CA CYS A 50 -0.77 -10.99 -9.01
C CYS A 50 -0.92 -10.63 -10.50
N GLY A 51 -0.38 -9.49 -10.95
CA GLY A 51 -0.58 -8.97 -12.30
C GLY A 51 -1.97 -8.37 -12.54
N ASP A 52 -2.72 -8.12 -11.47
CA ASP A 52 -4.01 -7.44 -11.52
C ASP A 52 -3.80 -5.93 -11.77
N VAL A 53 -4.77 -5.31 -12.44
CA VAL A 53 -4.80 -3.85 -12.58
C VAL A 53 -5.23 -3.25 -11.24
N PRO A 54 -4.39 -2.41 -10.61
CA PRO A 54 -4.76 -1.70 -9.41
C PRO A 54 -6.10 -0.98 -9.53
N ARG A 55 -7.06 -1.33 -8.69
CA ARG A 55 -8.30 -0.56 -8.58
C ARG A 55 -8.18 0.31 -7.33
N PRO A 56 -8.13 1.65 -7.48
CA PRO A 56 -8.26 2.51 -6.31
C PRO A 56 -9.65 2.26 -5.72
N ASN A 57 -9.72 1.51 -4.62
CA ASN A 57 -10.93 1.46 -3.81
C ASN A 57 -11.21 2.90 -3.39
N GLN A 58 -12.38 3.41 -3.78
CA GLN A 58 -12.84 4.73 -3.40
C GLN A 58 -12.91 4.78 -1.88
N VAL A 59 -11.91 5.41 -1.27
CA VAL A 59 -11.93 5.76 0.15
C VAL A 59 -13.08 6.75 0.29
N LYS A 60 -14.17 6.31 0.91
CA LYS A 60 -15.31 7.17 1.26
C LYS A 60 -14.96 8.08 2.42
#